data_AF-A0A2N3T771-F1
#
_entry.id   AF-A0A2N3T771-F1
#
_cell.length_a   1.000
_cell.length_b   1.000
_cell.length_c   1.000
_cell.angle_alpha   90.00
_cell.angle_beta   90.00
_cell.angle_gamma   90.00
#
_symmetry.space_group_name_H-M   'P 1'
#
loop_
_entity.id
_entity.type
_entity.pdbx_description
1 polymer ?
#
loop_
_entity_poly.entity_id
_entity_poly.type
_entity_poly.pdbx_seq_one_letter_code
_entity_poly.pdbx_strand_id
1 'polypeptide(L)'
;MKNIILLALVCILFFSHNLKAQGEIKHQTQQLEAIQLGNYTAYLTQQSNSGDYEGGLDVLLYKITNFKDYTVQPGAHKEVYMLFGEDPDRPDDHKETMFLPDNEAFPITYVEKVYEGSPKMQKEIGYSPRINRLSDGNRIVFMDGKIFMIEDWVDKDNYELKAVLEYQAKKMGGFKKMKEVMKSPKKMKAMQPHKMLQEYLDNAYNKQQEVYAKWIQTPKNEALIENIDQIRKFIIGAINKQRDDWYNSAEYKRIKERNADARQSSLESEVTINNTTGKDIYIYAEGSSNGSRVSANGRGTFSCKKGLYYSFSGNSSASNGTLVSSANQSCGTTVNVN
;
A
#
# COMPACT_ATOMS: atom_id res chain seq x y z
N MET A 1 62.27 4.31 21.21
CA MET A 1 62.11 4.49 19.73
C MET A 1 61.43 3.32 19.03
N LYS A 2 61.71 2.04 19.35
CA LYS A 2 61.05 0.89 18.69
C LYS A 2 59.51 0.81 18.87
N ASN A 3 58.97 1.23 20.02
CA ASN A 3 57.52 1.14 20.29
C ASN A 3 56.67 2.20 19.56
N ILE A 4 57.26 3.35 19.19
CA ILE A 4 56.55 4.42 18.46
C ILE A 4 56.40 4.06 16.98
N ILE A 5 57.41 3.37 16.41
CA ILE A 5 57.37 2.88 15.03
C ILE A 5 56.33 1.77 14.87
N LEU A 6 56.17 0.90 15.87
CA LEU A 6 55.17 -0.17 15.86
C LEU A 6 53.73 0.37 15.92
N LEU A 7 53.49 1.40 16.74
CA LEU A 7 52.17 2.04 16.85
C LEU A 7 51.78 2.77 15.55
N ALA A 8 52.73 3.45 14.91
CA ALA A 8 52.52 4.11 13.62
C ALA A 8 52.23 3.09 12.49
N LEU A 9 52.89 1.93 12.49
CA LEU A 9 52.64 0.84 11.53
C LEU A 9 51.26 0.20 11.72
N VAL A 10 50.79 0.02 12.97
CA VAL A 10 49.45 -0.50 13.24
C VAL A 10 48.37 0.52 12.86
N CYS A 11 48.59 1.82 13.10
CA CYS A 11 47.67 2.87 12.65
C CYS A 11 47.61 2.99 11.12
N ILE A 12 48.74 2.86 10.41
CA ILE A 12 48.78 2.86 8.94
C ILE A 12 48.13 1.61 8.36
N LEU A 13 48.26 0.44 9.01
CA LEU A 13 47.57 -0.79 8.61
C LEU A 13 46.06 -0.72 8.86
N PHE A 14 45.61 -0.09 9.96
CA PHE A 14 44.20 0.20 10.20
C PHE A 14 43.62 1.22 9.20
N PHE A 15 44.38 2.27 8.86
CA PHE A 15 43.94 3.25 7.86
C PHE A 15 43.91 2.64 6.45
N SER A 16 44.87 1.79 6.10
CA SER A 16 44.94 1.14 4.79
C SER A 16 44.01 -0.07 4.63
N HIS A 17 43.53 -0.69 5.72
CA HIS A 17 42.44 -1.67 5.68
C HIS A 17 41.06 -0.99 5.55
N ASN A 18 40.86 0.21 6.13
CA ASN A 18 39.64 0.99 5.90
C ASN A 18 39.58 1.62 4.50
N LEU A 19 40.72 1.96 3.90
CA LEU A 19 40.80 2.53 2.55
C LEU A 19 40.76 1.52 1.40
N LYS A 20 40.99 0.21 1.66
CA LYS A 20 41.05 -0.83 0.60
C LYS A 20 39.80 -1.69 0.43
N ALA A 21 38.73 -1.48 1.21
CA ALA A 21 37.50 -2.27 1.11
C ALA A 21 36.29 -1.51 0.54
N GLN A 22 36.36 -0.19 0.35
CA GLN A 22 35.29 0.57 -0.30
C GLN A 22 35.61 0.73 -1.78
N GLY A 23 35.22 -0.25 -2.59
CA GLY A 23 34.80 0.11 -3.95
C GLY A 23 33.77 1.24 -3.82
N GLU A 24 33.86 2.26 -4.68
CA GLU A 24 32.92 3.38 -4.63
C GLU A 24 31.48 2.83 -4.63
N ILE A 25 30.76 3.05 -3.53
CA ILE A 25 29.37 2.59 -3.39
C ILE A 25 28.57 3.28 -4.48
N LYS A 26 28.07 2.48 -5.42
CA LYS A 26 27.24 2.98 -6.51
C LYS A 26 25.88 3.41 -5.95
N HIS A 27 25.42 4.60 -6.33
CA HIS A 27 24.04 5.00 -6.08
C HIS A 27 23.08 4.19 -6.96
N GLN A 28 21.80 4.20 -6.60
CA GLN A 28 20.81 3.33 -7.24
C GLN A 28 20.65 3.54 -8.74
N THR A 29 20.78 4.78 -9.24
CA THR A 29 20.74 5.03 -10.68
C THR A 29 21.92 4.40 -11.43
N GLN A 30 23.11 4.32 -10.85
CA GLN A 30 24.23 3.57 -11.44
C GLN A 30 23.98 2.06 -11.38
N GLN A 31 23.38 1.57 -10.29
CA GLN A 31 23.02 0.16 -10.15
C GLN A 31 21.97 -0.28 -11.20
N LEU A 32 21.09 0.63 -11.63
CA LEU A 32 20.12 0.38 -12.70
C LEU A 32 20.75 -0.02 -14.03
N GLU A 33 22.00 0.36 -14.32
CA GLU A 33 22.69 -0.02 -15.55
C GLU A 33 22.89 -1.54 -15.68
N ALA A 34 22.89 -2.26 -14.55
CA ALA A 34 22.98 -3.72 -14.50
C ALA A 34 21.62 -4.41 -14.59
N ILE A 35 20.51 -3.65 -14.61
CA ILE A 35 19.14 -4.16 -14.59
C ILE A 35 18.58 -4.23 -16.01
N GLN A 36 17.91 -5.33 -16.34
CA GLN A 36 17.37 -5.59 -17.68
C GLN A 36 15.86 -5.33 -17.71
N LEU A 37 15.36 -4.84 -18.84
CA LEU A 37 13.92 -4.83 -19.08
C LEU A 37 13.42 -6.26 -19.29
N GLY A 38 12.23 -6.57 -18.76
CA GLY A 38 11.61 -7.89 -18.91
C GLY A 38 11.23 -8.53 -17.60
N ASN A 39 11.15 -9.86 -17.61
CA ASN A 39 10.53 -10.63 -16.53
C ASN A 39 11.51 -10.89 -15.39
N TYR A 40 10.99 -10.89 -14.18
CA TYR A 40 11.69 -11.18 -12.95
C TYR A 40 10.95 -12.25 -12.17
N THR A 41 11.70 -13.13 -11.53
CA THR A 41 11.18 -14.11 -10.56
C THR A 41 11.52 -13.63 -9.17
N ALA A 42 10.51 -13.50 -8.32
CA ALA A 42 10.66 -13.12 -6.92
C ALA A 42 10.89 -14.36 -6.05
N TYR A 43 12.04 -14.40 -5.40
CA TYR A 43 12.38 -15.37 -4.37
C TYR A 43 12.03 -14.77 -3.01
N LEU A 44 11.09 -15.38 -2.29
CA LEU A 44 10.62 -14.88 -0.99
C LEU A 44 11.70 -15.02 0.08
N THR A 45 11.82 -14.01 0.93
CA THR A 45 12.89 -13.90 1.94
C THR A 45 12.41 -14.14 3.37
N GLN A 46 11.17 -14.58 3.56
CA GLN A 46 10.64 -14.91 4.88
C GLN A 46 11.52 -15.93 5.63
N GLN A 47 11.79 -15.61 6.90
CA GLN A 47 12.53 -16.45 7.82
C GLN A 47 11.61 -16.92 8.95
N SER A 48 11.79 -18.17 9.36
CA SER A 48 11.20 -18.69 10.58
C SER A 48 11.76 -17.99 11.81
N ASN A 49 11.15 -18.22 12.98
CA ASN A 49 11.69 -17.76 14.26
C ASN A 49 13.10 -18.30 14.57
N SER A 50 13.53 -19.39 13.91
CA SER A 50 14.89 -19.95 14.04
C SER A 50 15.90 -19.32 13.07
N GLY A 51 15.47 -18.37 12.23
CA GLY A 51 16.29 -17.71 11.21
C GLY A 51 16.51 -18.52 9.93
N ASP A 52 15.83 -19.67 9.79
CA ASP A 52 15.86 -20.45 8.57
C ASP A 52 14.89 -19.87 7.55
N TYR A 53 15.30 -19.78 6.29
CA TYR A 53 14.42 -19.33 5.23
C TYR A 53 13.33 -20.35 4.97
N GLU A 54 12.08 -19.95 5.15
CA GLU A 54 10.91 -20.77 4.82
C GLU A 54 10.64 -20.70 3.29
N GLY A 55 10.98 -19.56 2.69
CA GLY A 55 11.20 -19.38 1.26
C GLY A 55 10.01 -19.73 0.35
N GLY A 56 10.25 -19.58 -0.95
CA GLY A 56 9.24 -19.80 -1.98
C GLY A 56 9.49 -18.95 -3.21
N LEU A 57 8.59 -19.04 -4.17
CA LEU A 57 8.48 -18.06 -5.26
C LEU A 57 7.16 -17.33 -5.10
N ASP A 58 7.17 -16.04 -5.36
CA ASP A 58 5.91 -15.31 -5.49
C ASP A 58 5.11 -15.83 -6.70
N VAL A 59 3.79 -15.75 -6.59
CA VAL A 59 2.85 -16.11 -7.66
C VAL A 59 2.70 -14.98 -8.67
N LEU A 60 2.98 -13.74 -8.28
CA LEU A 60 2.94 -12.59 -9.16
C LEU A 60 4.12 -12.59 -10.16
N LEU A 61 3.81 -12.16 -11.37
CA LEU A 61 4.76 -11.69 -12.35
C LEU A 61 5.27 -10.32 -11.94
N TYR A 62 6.58 -10.18 -12.00
CA TYR A 62 7.29 -8.92 -11.90
C TYR A 62 7.91 -8.63 -13.25
N LYS A 63 7.55 -7.50 -13.86
CA LYS A 63 8.12 -7.11 -15.16
C LYS A 63 8.53 -5.65 -15.15
N ILE A 64 9.82 -5.37 -15.34
CA ILE A 64 10.25 -4.01 -15.62
C ILE A 64 9.91 -3.72 -17.08
N THR A 65 9.06 -2.71 -17.29
CA THR A 65 8.60 -2.31 -18.62
C THR A 65 9.46 -1.21 -19.22
N ASN A 66 9.95 -0.29 -18.38
CA ASN A 66 10.67 0.87 -18.87
C ASN A 66 11.54 1.54 -17.80
N PHE A 67 12.57 2.24 -18.27
CA PHE A 67 13.30 3.26 -17.54
C PHE A 67 13.14 4.60 -18.26
N LYS A 68 12.58 5.60 -17.58
CA LYS A 68 12.45 6.96 -18.13
C LYS A 68 13.36 7.91 -17.38
N ASP A 69 13.69 9.05 -17.97
CA ASP A 69 14.35 10.11 -17.20
C ASP A 69 13.48 10.56 -16.03
N TYR A 70 14.09 10.76 -14.87
CA TYR A 70 13.40 11.31 -13.72
C TYR A 70 12.93 12.71 -14.02
N THR A 71 11.61 12.89 -14.03
CA THR A 71 11.03 14.11 -14.59
C THR A 71 11.45 15.38 -13.83
N VAL A 72 11.75 15.27 -12.53
CA VAL A 72 12.25 16.38 -11.70
C VAL A 72 13.72 16.71 -11.98
N GLN A 73 14.54 15.70 -12.29
CA GLN A 73 15.95 15.88 -12.67
C GLN A 73 16.33 15.04 -13.91
N PRO A 74 15.92 15.47 -15.11
CA PRO A 74 16.17 14.70 -16.32
C PRO A 74 17.67 14.50 -16.57
N GLY A 75 18.04 13.29 -16.98
CA GLY A 75 19.44 12.91 -17.24
C GLY A 75 20.29 12.60 -16.00
N ALA A 76 19.88 13.02 -14.80
CA ALA A 76 20.58 12.67 -13.56
C ALA A 76 20.09 11.34 -12.98
N HIS A 77 18.77 11.14 -12.97
CA HIS A 77 18.13 9.95 -12.43
C HIS A 77 17.14 9.34 -13.41
N LYS A 78 16.71 8.12 -13.11
CA LYS A 78 15.67 7.41 -13.86
C LYS A 78 14.45 7.15 -12.99
N GLU A 79 13.29 7.04 -13.61
CA GLU A 79 12.06 6.44 -13.07
C GLU A 79 12.00 4.98 -13.53
N VAL A 80 11.50 4.10 -12.68
CA VAL A 80 11.37 2.67 -12.97
C VAL A 80 9.90 2.32 -13.03
N TYR A 81 9.48 1.72 -14.14
CA TYR A 81 8.10 1.27 -14.34
C TYR A 81 8.06 -0.25 -14.27
N MET A 82 7.15 -0.76 -13.44
CA MET A 82 7.07 -2.17 -13.10
C MET A 82 5.63 -2.66 -13.06
N LEU A 83 5.36 -3.78 -13.72
CA LEU A 83 4.08 -4.47 -13.68
C LEU A 83 4.08 -5.56 -12.61
N PHE A 84 2.94 -5.67 -11.93
CA PHE A 84 2.60 -6.70 -10.96
C PHE A 84 1.30 -7.38 -11.40
N GLY A 85 1.28 -8.70 -11.57
CA GLY A 85 0.06 -9.44 -11.94
C GLY A 85 0.27 -10.94 -12.15
N GLU A 86 -0.77 -11.76 -12.19
CA GLU A 86 -0.61 -13.23 -12.23
C GLU A 86 -0.27 -13.79 -13.63
N ASP A 87 -0.71 -13.14 -14.72
CA ASP A 87 -0.47 -13.59 -16.09
C ASP A 87 0.03 -12.48 -17.04
N PRO A 88 1.31 -12.50 -17.51
CA PRO A 88 1.92 -11.47 -18.38
C PRO A 88 1.17 -11.15 -19.67
N ASP A 89 0.32 -12.06 -20.13
CA ASP A 89 -0.33 -11.98 -21.43
C ASP A 89 -1.77 -11.44 -21.34
N ARG A 90 -2.23 -11.10 -20.11
CA ARG A 90 -3.55 -10.53 -19.83
C ARG A 90 -3.42 -9.09 -19.32
N PRO A 91 -3.72 -8.07 -20.15
CA PRO A 91 -3.60 -6.66 -19.77
C PRO A 91 -4.46 -6.24 -18.57
N ASP A 92 -5.59 -6.92 -18.36
CA ASP A 92 -6.58 -6.56 -17.34
C ASP A 92 -6.14 -6.96 -15.91
N ASP A 93 -5.12 -7.82 -15.80
CA ASP A 93 -4.67 -8.39 -14.52
C ASP A 93 -3.43 -7.68 -13.96
N HIS A 94 -2.97 -6.58 -14.56
CA HIS A 94 -1.71 -5.91 -14.17
C HIS A 94 -1.95 -4.56 -13.50
N LYS A 95 -1.20 -4.32 -12.42
CA LYS A 95 -0.98 -2.99 -11.87
C LYS A 95 0.40 -2.50 -12.33
N GLU A 96 0.44 -1.46 -13.16
CA GLU A 96 1.69 -0.71 -13.38
C GLU A 96 1.95 0.21 -12.19
N THR A 97 3.15 0.14 -11.66
CA THR A 97 3.62 0.94 -10.55
C THR A 97 4.91 1.64 -10.96
N MET A 98 5.06 2.88 -10.52
CA MET A 98 6.25 3.70 -10.76
C MET A 98 7.06 3.80 -9.48
N PHE A 99 8.38 3.65 -9.61
CA PHE A 99 9.32 3.87 -8.53
C PHE A 99 10.25 5.03 -8.89
N LEU A 100 10.42 5.96 -7.95
CA LEU A 100 11.21 7.17 -8.08
C LEU A 100 12.43 7.13 -7.14
N PRO A 101 13.56 7.78 -7.47
CA PRO A 101 14.68 7.90 -6.54
C PRO A 101 14.21 8.53 -5.21
N ASP A 102 14.72 8.02 -4.09
CA ASP A 102 14.37 8.52 -2.76
C ASP A 102 15.07 9.83 -2.37
N ASN A 103 16.13 10.19 -3.10
CA ASN A 103 16.91 11.41 -2.88
C ASN A 103 17.52 11.91 -4.20
N GLU A 104 17.51 13.23 -4.38
CA GLU A 104 17.97 13.96 -5.55
C GLU A 104 19.49 14.06 -5.71
N ALA A 105 20.26 13.83 -4.65
CA ALA A 105 21.72 13.92 -4.69
C ALA A 105 22.35 12.53 -4.82
N PHE A 106 21.85 11.57 -4.03
CA PHE A 106 22.39 10.22 -3.98
C PHE A 106 21.28 9.24 -3.60
N PRO A 107 20.55 8.67 -4.57
CA PRO A 107 19.47 7.74 -4.26
C PRO A 107 20.03 6.41 -3.74
N ILE A 108 19.52 5.96 -2.60
CA ILE A 108 19.90 4.69 -1.96
C ILE A 108 18.77 3.66 -2.07
N THR A 109 17.55 4.12 -2.26
CA THR A 109 16.40 3.30 -2.62
C THR A 109 15.58 3.96 -3.70
N TYR A 110 14.63 3.21 -4.26
CA TYR A 110 13.61 3.69 -5.16
C TYR A 110 12.24 3.47 -4.52
N VAL A 111 11.44 4.52 -4.36
CA VAL A 111 10.17 4.49 -3.59
C VAL A 111 8.98 4.41 -4.55
N GLU A 112 8.01 3.55 -4.23
CA GLU A 112 6.72 3.52 -4.94
C GLU A 112 6.01 4.87 -4.79
N LYS A 113 5.91 5.62 -5.89
CA LYS A 113 5.26 6.94 -5.91
C LYS A 113 4.49 7.14 -7.21
N VAL A 114 3.56 8.09 -7.17
CA VAL A 114 2.92 8.66 -8.35
C VAL A 114 3.13 10.16 -8.34
N TYR A 115 2.97 10.84 -9.47
CA TYR A 115 2.96 12.31 -9.46
C TYR A 115 1.64 12.84 -8.90
N GLU A 116 1.69 13.89 -8.09
CA GLU A 116 0.51 14.57 -7.55
C GLU A 116 -0.22 15.33 -8.66
N GLY A 117 -1.54 15.29 -8.66
CA GLY A 117 -2.33 16.08 -9.60
C GLY A 117 -2.54 15.47 -10.98
N SER A 118 -3.19 16.23 -11.86
CA SER A 118 -3.46 15.77 -13.23
C SER A 118 -2.27 16.02 -14.17
N PRO A 119 -2.13 15.25 -15.26
CA PRO A 119 -1.08 15.51 -16.26
C PRO A 119 -1.12 16.93 -16.84
N LYS A 120 -2.31 17.53 -16.98
CA LYS A 120 -2.45 18.92 -17.44
C LYS A 120 -1.86 19.90 -16.41
N MET A 121 -2.15 19.69 -15.13
CA MET A 121 -1.61 20.52 -14.06
C MET A 121 -0.09 20.38 -13.98
N GLN A 122 0.43 19.15 -14.02
CA GLN A 122 1.89 18.91 -13.97
C GLN A 122 2.64 19.60 -15.13
N LYS A 123 2.03 19.72 -16.32
CA LYS A 123 2.60 20.50 -17.44
C LYS A 123 2.66 22.01 -17.18
N GLU A 124 1.76 22.53 -16.37
CA GLU A 124 1.63 23.97 -16.11
C GLU A 124 2.48 24.43 -14.94
N ILE A 125 2.46 23.67 -13.83
CA ILE A 125 3.10 24.07 -12.56
C ILE A 125 4.31 23.23 -12.18
N GLY A 126 4.65 22.19 -12.94
CA GLY A 126 5.78 21.30 -12.67
C GLY A 126 5.39 20.01 -11.92
N TYR A 127 6.41 19.19 -11.65
CA TYR A 127 6.24 17.83 -11.15
C TYR A 127 6.45 17.72 -9.65
N SER A 128 5.52 17.06 -8.95
CA SER A 128 5.66 16.80 -7.51
C SER A 128 5.28 15.35 -7.19
N PRO A 129 6.15 14.56 -6.56
CA PRO A 129 5.83 13.18 -6.19
C PRO A 129 4.87 13.14 -5.00
N ARG A 130 3.82 12.33 -5.14
CA ARG A 130 2.83 12.06 -4.11
C ARG A 130 3.39 11.15 -3.04
N ILE A 131 3.26 11.57 -1.79
CA ILE A 131 3.34 10.65 -0.66
C ILE A 131 2.00 9.93 -0.59
N ASN A 132 1.98 8.66 -1.00
CA ASN A 132 0.76 7.86 -0.95
C ASN A 132 0.31 7.69 0.52
N ARG A 133 -1.01 7.69 0.74
CA ARG A 133 -1.60 7.47 2.09
C ARG A 133 -1.29 6.08 2.67
N LEU A 134 -0.94 5.13 1.79
CA LEU A 134 -0.30 3.87 2.13
C LEU A 134 1.19 4.16 1.99
N SER A 135 1.90 4.18 3.11
CA SER A 135 3.27 4.63 3.36
C SER A 135 4.25 4.61 2.18
N ASP A 136 5.25 5.51 2.20
CA ASP A 136 6.54 5.41 1.48
C ASP A 136 7.36 4.14 1.90
N GLY A 137 6.66 3.11 2.36
CA GLY A 137 7.12 1.84 2.89
C GLY A 137 7.54 0.87 1.80
N ASN A 138 6.91 0.96 0.61
CA ASN A 138 7.25 0.12 -0.53
C ASN A 138 8.42 0.70 -1.29
N ARG A 139 9.54 -0.02 -1.30
CA ARG A 139 10.78 0.40 -1.94
C ARG A 139 11.44 -0.74 -2.68
N ILE A 140 12.29 -0.38 -3.64
CA ILE A 140 13.16 -1.32 -4.33
C ILE A 140 14.61 -0.86 -4.24
N VAL A 141 15.52 -1.83 -4.17
CA VAL A 141 16.97 -1.61 -4.16
C VAL A 141 17.63 -2.51 -5.20
N PHE A 142 18.35 -1.90 -6.12
CA PHE A 142 19.12 -2.52 -7.18
C PHE A 142 20.53 -2.83 -6.68
N MET A 143 20.93 -4.10 -6.76
CA MET A 143 22.28 -4.56 -6.42
C MET A 143 22.66 -5.75 -7.30
N ASP A 144 23.80 -5.67 -7.98
CA ASP A 144 24.39 -6.78 -8.74
C ASP A 144 23.39 -7.49 -9.69
N GLY A 145 22.64 -6.69 -10.44
CA GLY A 145 21.63 -7.15 -11.40
C GLY A 145 20.35 -7.72 -10.77
N LYS A 146 20.18 -7.60 -9.44
CA LYS A 146 19.01 -8.05 -8.68
C LYS A 146 18.23 -6.88 -8.13
N ILE A 147 16.97 -7.12 -7.78
CA ILE A 147 16.09 -6.12 -7.18
C ILE A 147 15.61 -6.66 -5.83
N PHE A 148 15.87 -5.94 -4.77
CA PHE A 148 15.43 -6.26 -3.42
C PHE A 148 14.15 -5.47 -3.16
N MET A 149 13.05 -6.18 -2.90
CA MET A 149 11.76 -5.57 -2.62
C MET A 149 11.56 -5.41 -1.12
N ILE A 150 11.38 -4.17 -0.70
CA ILE A 150 11.20 -3.78 0.69
C ILE A 150 9.76 -3.29 0.87
N GLU A 151 9.15 -3.70 1.97
CA GLU A 151 7.87 -3.18 2.46
C GLU A 151 8.05 -2.59 3.86
N ASP A 152 7.04 -1.84 4.31
CA ASP A 152 6.97 -1.24 5.65
C ASP A 152 8.24 -0.47 6.06
N TRP A 153 8.93 0.13 5.08
CA TRP A 153 10.09 0.97 5.33
C TRP A 153 9.75 2.15 6.23
N VAL A 154 10.47 2.24 7.34
CA VAL A 154 10.53 3.42 8.22
C VAL A 154 11.88 4.11 8.04
N ASP A 155 12.96 3.35 8.14
CA ASP A 155 14.34 3.79 7.93
C ASP A 155 15.24 2.60 7.57
N LYS A 156 16.56 2.83 7.46
CA LYS A 156 17.54 1.81 7.04
C LYS A 156 17.70 0.64 8.02
N ASP A 157 17.18 0.76 9.24
CA ASP A 157 17.28 -0.25 10.30
C ASP A 157 15.91 -0.88 10.60
N ASN A 158 14.83 -0.31 10.04
CA ASN A 158 13.45 -0.69 10.31
C ASN A 158 12.69 -0.86 8.99
N TYR A 159 12.69 -2.08 8.45
CA TYR A 159 12.01 -2.46 7.22
C TYR A 159 11.75 -3.97 7.12
N GLU A 160 10.85 -4.40 6.23
CA GLU A 160 10.67 -5.81 5.87
C GLU A 160 11.23 -6.09 4.47
N LEU A 161 12.19 -7.02 4.35
CA LEU A 161 12.60 -7.53 3.04
C LEU A 161 11.63 -8.64 2.62
N LYS A 162 10.84 -8.36 1.58
CA LYS A 162 9.80 -9.24 1.05
C LYS A 162 10.36 -10.32 0.13
N ALA A 163 11.19 -9.89 -0.82
CA ALA A 163 11.70 -10.74 -1.88
C ALA A 163 12.99 -10.21 -2.52
N VAL A 164 13.73 -11.11 -3.15
CA VAL A 164 14.78 -10.79 -4.12
C VAL A 164 14.37 -11.24 -5.49
N LEU A 165 14.39 -10.32 -6.45
CA LEU A 165 13.99 -10.53 -7.82
C LEU A 165 15.21 -10.74 -8.70
N GLU A 166 15.14 -11.79 -9.50
CA GLU A 166 16.17 -12.11 -10.49
C GLU A 166 15.59 -12.18 -11.89
N TYR A 167 16.31 -11.58 -12.84
CA TYR A 167 15.91 -11.53 -14.23
C TYR A 167 15.73 -12.93 -14.83
N GLN A 168 14.69 -13.08 -15.63
CA GLN A 168 14.41 -14.28 -16.41
C GLN A 168 14.24 -13.92 -17.88
N ALA A 169 15.18 -14.38 -18.71
CA ALA A 169 15.11 -14.23 -20.16
C ALA A 169 13.86 -14.87 -20.79
N LYS A 170 13.25 -15.88 -20.12
CA LYS A 170 12.03 -16.56 -20.56
C LYS A 170 11.11 -16.85 -19.38
N LYS A 171 9.80 -16.79 -19.59
CA LYS A 171 8.77 -17.17 -18.59
C LYS A 171 9.06 -18.57 -18.07
N MET A 172 9.02 -18.75 -16.75
CA MET A 172 9.32 -20.03 -16.11
C MET A 172 8.14 -20.99 -16.28
N GLY A 173 8.34 -22.12 -16.97
CA GLY A 173 7.32 -23.16 -17.09
C GLY A 173 7.03 -23.86 -15.75
N GLY A 174 5.85 -24.47 -15.60
CA GLY A 174 5.37 -25.03 -14.32
C GLY A 174 6.33 -26.02 -13.64
N PHE A 175 6.93 -26.94 -14.40
CA PHE A 175 7.91 -27.88 -13.85
C PHE A 175 9.20 -27.20 -13.37
N LYS A 176 9.66 -26.15 -14.08
CA LYS A 176 10.82 -25.35 -13.66
C LYS A 176 10.47 -24.52 -12.41
N LYS A 177 9.27 -23.94 -12.35
CA LYS A 177 8.76 -23.21 -11.18
C LYS A 177 8.76 -24.09 -9.93
N MET A 178 8.22 -25.31 -10.02
CA MET A 178 8.21 -26.26 -8.91
C MET A 178 9.63 -26.59 -8.41
N LYS A 179 10.59 -26.80 -9.31
CA LYS A 179 11.99 -27.03 -8.95
C LYS A 179 12.63 -25.83 -8.26
N GLU A 180 12.36 -24.62 -8.73
CA GLU A 180 12.90 -23.40 -8.15
C GLU A 180 12.30 -23.09 -6.79
N VAL A 181 11.00 -23.33 -6.58
CA VAL A 181 10.35 -23.22 -5.25
C VAL A 181 11.07 -24.09 -4.22
N MET A 182 11.32 -25.37 -4.54
CA MET A 182 12.02 -26.29 -3.62
C MET A 182 13.47 -25.87 -3.34
N LYS A 183 14.12 -25.17 -4.26
CA LYS A 183 15.51 -24.69 -4.11
C LYS A 183 15.60 -23.31 -3.47
N SER A 184 14.51 -22.55 -3.46
CA SER A 184 14.46 -21.16 -2.99
C SER A 184 15.01 -21.00 -1.56
N PRO A 185 14.60 -21.80 -0.56
CA PRO A 185 15.17 -21.72 0.80
C PRO A 185 16.70 -21.85 0.83
N LYS A 186 17.24 -22.85 0.13
CA LYS A 186 18.69 -23.10 0.07
C LYS A 186 19.41 -21.94 -0.63
N LYS A 187 18.80 -21.39 -1.68
CA LYS A 187 19.34 -20.26 -2.43
C LYS A 187 19.39 -18.99 -1.57
N MET A 188 18.30 -18.67 -0.86
CA MET A 188 18.24 -17.51 0.03
C MET A 188 19.22 -17.64 1.19
N LYS A 189 19.35 -18.85 1.78
CA LYS A 189 20.35 -19.12 2.82
C LYS A 189 21.78 -18.89 2.35
N ALA A 190 22.10 -19.28 1.12
CA ALA A 190 23.41 -19.05 0.52
C ALA A 190 23.67 -17.58 0.19
N MET A 191 22.63 -16.84 -0.26
CA MET A 191 22.73 -15.43 -0.61
C MET A 191 22.80 -14.51 0.61
N GLN A 192 22.18 -14.89 1.73
CA GLN A 192 22.01 -14.04 2.92
C GLN A 192 21.46 -12.63 2.59
N PRO A 193 20.32 -12.53 1.88
CA PRO A 193 19.85 -11.27 1.31
C PRO A 193 19.59 -10.17 2.35
N HIS A 194 19.17 -10.52 3.57
CA HIS A 194 19.04 -9.54 4.67
C HIS A 194 20.37 -8.87 5.01
N LYS A 195 21.43 -9.68 5.18
CA LYS A 195 22.77 -9.18 5.49
C LYS A 195 23.32 -8.34 4.34
N MET A 196 23.19 -8.85 3.12
CA MET A 196 23.64 -8.14 1.91
C MET A 196 22.96 -6.77 1.76
N LEU A 197 21.64 -6.72 1.96
CA LEU A 197 20.89 -5.48 1.88
C LEU A 197 21.26 -4.53 3.02
N GLN A 198 21.34 -5.01 4.26
CA GLN A 198 21.71 -4.15 5.39
C GLN A 198 23.10 -3.53 5.20
N GLU A 199 24.08 -4.34 4.78
CA GLU A 199 25.44 -3.85 4.51
C GLU A 199 25.46 -2.79 3.42
N TYR A 200 24.64 -2.94 2.36
CA TYR A 200 24.47 -1.89 1.36
C TYR A 200 23.81 -0.63 1.94
N LEU A 201 22.71 -0.76 2.66
CA LEU A 201 21.95 0.37 3.19
C LEU A 201 22.77 1.19 4.18
N ASP A 202 23.53 0.54 5.07
CA ASP A 202 24.41 1.22 6.03
C ASP A 202 25.46 2.08 5.31
N ASN A 203 26.10 1.49 4.31
CA ASN A 203 27.13 2.11 3.50
C ASN A 203 26.57 3.24 2.63
N ALA A 204 25.47 2.98 1.93
CA ALA A 204 24.82 3.93 1.03
C ALA A 204 24.22 5.11 1.80
N TYR A 205 23.62 4.89 2.98
CA TYR A 205 23.08 5.95 3.81
C TYR A 205 24.18 6.92 4.28
N ASN A 206 25.30 6.40 4.78
CA ASN A 206 26.45 7.24 5.16
C ASN A 206 26.95 8.06 3.96
N LYS A 207 27.01 7.45 2.76
CA LYS A 207 27.41 8.14 1.55
C LYS A 207 26.40 9.22 1.13
N GLN A 208 25.11 8.93 1.23
CA GLN A 208 24.04 9.87 0.92
C GLN A 208 24.14 11.12 1.79
N GLN A 209 24.37 10.98 3.11
CA GLN A 209 24.54 12.13 4.00
C GLN A 209 25.74 13.00 3.60
N GLU A 210 26.88 12.36 3.27
CA GLU A 210 28.09 13.06 2.82
C GLU A 210 27.87 13.83 1.50
N VAL A 211 27.24 13.17 0.53
CA VAL A 211 27.01 13.74 -0.81
C VAL A 211 25.95 14.83 -0.74
N TYR A 212 24.84 14.61 -0.03
CA TYR A 212 23.74 15.57 0.07
C TYR A 212 24.20 16.89 0.72
N ALA A 213 24.98 16.81 1.80
CA ALA A 213 25.52 17.99 2.48
C ALA A 213 26.38 18.88 1.57
N LYS A 214 27.09 18.30 0.59
CA LYS A 214 27.86 19.03 -0.42
C LYS A 214 26.99 19.49 -1.59
N TRP A 215 26.06 18.63 -2.02
CA TRP A 215 25.19 18.85 -3.17
C TRP A 215 24.27 20.06 -2.96
N ILE A 216 23.71 20.23 -1.76
CA ILE A 216 22.80 21.34 -1.43
C ILE A 216 23.51 22.71 -1.36
N GLN A 217 24.84 22.74 -1.22
CA GLN A 217 25.60 24.00 -1.22
C GLN A 217 25.63 24.67 -2.61
N THR A 218 25.24 23.95 -3.66
CA THR A 218 25.08 24.53 -5.00
C THR A 218 23.74 25.26 -5.07
N PRO A 219 23.69 26.59 -5.32
CA PRO A 219 22.45 27.36 -5.26
C PRO A 219 21.32 26.82 -6.15
N LYS A 220 21.67 26.25 -7.31
CA LYS A 220 20.69 25.62 -8.21
C LYS A 220 19.98 24.42 -7.56
N ASN A 221 20.70 23.64 -6.75
CA ASN A 221 20.17 22.45 -6.09
C ASN A 221 19.32 22.81 -4.88
N GLU A 222 19.73 23.82 -4.10
CA GLU A 222 18.91 24.40 -3.04
C GLU A 222 17.58 24.94 -3.59
N ALA A 223 17.65 25.76 -4.64
CA ALA A 223 16.46 26.30 -5.31
C ALA A 223 15.56 25.21 -5.89
N LEU A 224 16.14 24.09 -6.34
CA LEU A 224 15.37 22.93 -6.80
C LEU A 224 14.55 22.31 -5.66
N ILE A 225 15.18 22.05 -4.50
CA ILE A 225 14.49 21.47 -3.34
C ILE A 225 13.37 22.39 -2.85
N GLU A 226 13.65 23.70 -2.76
CA GLU A 226 12.64 24.69 -2.39
C GLU A 226 11.47 24.70 -3.38
N ASN A 227 11.75 24.70 -4.68
CA ASN A 227 10.73 24.69 -5.72
C ASN A 227 9.85 23.42 -5.66
N ILE A 228 10.44 22.24 -5.44
CA ILE A 228 9.69 20.98 -5.30
C ILE A 228 8.71 21.07 -4.13
N ASP A 229 9.15 21.59 -2.98
CA ASP A 229 8.29 21.77 -1.80
C ASP A 229 7.19 22.82 -2.03
N GLN A 230 7.51 23.93 -2.70
CA GLN A 230 6.53 24.95 -3.06
C GLN A 230 5.45 24.41 -4.02
N ILE A 231 5.84 23.69 -5.07
CA ILE A 231 4.90 23.05 -6.02
C ILE A 231 4.00 22.06 -5.27
N ARG A 232 4.57 21.26 -4.37
CA ARG A 232 3.81 20.31 -3.56
C ARG A 232 2.77 21.01 -2.68
N LYS A 233 3.17 22.04 -1.95
CA LYS A 233 2.27 22.84 -1.11
C LYS A 233 1.15 23.48 -1.94
N PHE A 234 1.48 23.99 -3.13
CA PHE A 234 0.50 24.54 -4.05
C PHE A 234 -0.52 23.49 -4.51
N ILE A 235 -0.08 22.31 -4.93
CA ILE A 235 -0.97 21.22 -5.38
C ILE A 235 -1.89 20.76 -4.25
N ILE A 236 -1.34 20.52 -3.05
CA ILE A 236 -2.13 20.13 -1.88
C ILE A 236 -3.14 21.22 -1.53
N GLY A 237 -2.73 22.49 -1.58
CA GLY A 237 -3.61 23.64 -1.37
C GLY A 237 -4.77 23.68 -2.39
N ALA A 238 -4.47 23.49 -3.67
CA ALA A 238 -5.46 23.46 -4.74
C ALA A 238 -6.47 22.30 -4.58
N ILE A 239 -5.98 21.09 -4.26
CA ILE A 239 -6.82 19.92 -4.01
C ILE A 239 -7.75 20.16 -2.80
N ASN A 240 -7.21 20.67 -1.70
CA ASN A 240 -8.00 20.95 -0.50
C ASN A 240 -9.06 22.02 -0.76
N LYS A 241 -8.70 23.10 -1.47
CA LYS A 241 -9.65 24.15 -1.85
C LYS A 241 -10.79 23.60 -2.69
N GLN A 242 -10.49 22.80 -3.73
CA GLN A 242 -11.53 22.20 -4.57
C GLN A 242 -12.48 21.30 -3.77
N ARG A 243 -11.95 20.51 -2.83
CA ARG A 243 -12.76 19.69 -1.92
C ARG A 243 -13.67 20.55 -1.06
N ASP A 244 -13.12 21.61 -0.47
CA ASP A 244 -13.87 22.49 0.43
C ASP A 244 -14.95 23.27 -0.34
N ASP A 245 -14.66 23.75 -1.55
CA ASP A 245 -15.63 24.36 -2.47
C ASP A 245 -16.76 23.40 -2.82
N TRP A 246 -16.44 22.12 -3.10
CA TRP A 246 -17.43 21.07 -3.34
C TRP A 246 -18.32 20.85 -2.11
N TYR A 247 -17.75 20.70 -0.92
CA TYR A 247 -18.52 20.53 0.32
C TYR A 247 -19.37 21.75 0.68
N ASN A 248 -18.96 22.94 0.25
CA ASN A 248 -19.74 24.17 0.45
C ASN A 248 -20.78 24.42 -0.66
N SER A 249 -20.73 23.67 -1.76
CA SER A 249 -21.63 23.83 -2.90
C SER A 249 -23.09 23.53 -2.56
N ALA A 250 -24.00 24.18 -3.27
CA ALA A 250 -25.44 23.95 -3.12
C ALA A 250 -25.84 22.51 -3.49
N GLU A 251 -25.13 21.89 -4.44
CA GLU A 251 -25.40 20.51 -4.85
C GLU A 251 -25.03 19.52 -3.74
N TYR A 252 -23.84 19.66 -3.13
CA TYR A 252 -23.45 18.81 -2.03
C TYR A 252 -24.39 18.97 -0.82
N LYS A 253 -24.80 20.20 -0.49
CA LYS A 253 -25.80 20.45 0.55
C LYS A 253 -27.14 19.78 0.24
N ARG A 254 -27.63 19.88 -1.00
CA ARG A 254 -28.84 19.18 -1.46
C ARG A 254 -28.73 17.65 -1.36
N ILE A 255 -27.59 17.07 -1.74
CA ILE A 255 -27.34 15.63 -1.60
C ILE A 255 -27.34 15.24 -0.12
N LYS A 256 -26.68 16.03 0.74
CA LYS A 256 -26.61 15.78 2.18
C LYS A 256 -27.98 15.87 2.84
N GLU A 257 -28.78 16.87 2.51
CA GLU A 257 -30.16 17.04 2.96
C GLU A 257 -31.04 15.88 2.47
N ARG A 258 -31.03 15.56 1.17
CA ARG A 258 -31.77 14.41 0.63
C ARG A 258 -31.42 13.10 1.33
N ASN A 259 -30.14 12.87 1.63
CA ASN A 259 -29.70 11.68 2.34
C ASN A 259 -30.16 11.69 3.80
N ALA A 260 -30.20 12.86 4.45
CA ALA A 260 -30.74 13.02 5.79
C ALA A 260 -32.26 12.77 5.79
N ASP A 261 -33.00 13.33 4.84
CA ASP A 261 -34.44 13.13 4.68
C ASP A 261 -34.79 11.68 4.37
N ALA A 262 -34.02 11.02 3.48
CA ALA A 262 -34.20 9.60 3.19
C ALA A 262 -33.97 8.73 4.44
N ARG A 263 -32.95 9.08 5.24
CA ARG A 263 -32.67 8.38 6.50
C ARG A 263 -33.77 8.63 7.53
N GLN A 264 -34.25 9.86 7.65
CA GLN A 264 -35.34 10.23 8.54
C GLN A 264 -36.64 9.54 8.11
N SER A 265 -36.96 9.53 6.82
CA SER A 265 -38.13 8.83 6.26
C SER A 265 -38.05 7.31 6.46
N SER A 266 -36.86 6.70 6.38
CA SER A 266 -36.67 5.30 6.77
C SER A 266 -36.96 5.09 8.25
N LEU A 267 -36.42 5.92 9.15
CA LEU A 267 -36.72 5.84 10.59
C LEU A 267 -38.21 6.04 10.90
N GLU A 268 -38.87 6.99 10.23
CA GLU A 268 -40.30 7.30 10.38
C GLU A 268 -41.22 6.29 9.70
N SER A 269 -40.69 5.35 8.91
CA SER A 269 -41.47 4.30 8.24
C SER A 269 -41.13 2.89 8.70
N GLU A 270 -40.30 2.79 9.74
CA GLU A 270 -39.84 1.55 10.34
C GLU A 270 -40.17 1.52 11.84
N VAL A 271 -40.41 0.32 12.36
CA VAL A 271 -40.54 0.05 13.80
C VAL A 271 -39.55 -1.04 14.16
N THR A 272 -38.85 -0.86 15.28
CA THR A 272 -37.95 -1.89 15.81
C THR A 272 -38.74 -2.80 16.74
N ILE A 273 -38.70 -4.11 16.50
CA ILE A 273 -39.33 -5.11 17.36
C ILE A 273 -38.24 -5.84 18.14
N ASN A 274 -38.29 -5.72 19.46
CA ASN A 274 -37.47 -6.48 20.39
C ASN A 274 -38.25 -7.72 20.85
N ASN A 275 -37.64 -8.88 20.72
CA ASN A 275 -38.22 -10.14 21.15
C ASN A 275 -37.66 -10.54 22.52
N THR A 276 -38.42 -10.36 23.59
CA THR A 276 -38.02 -10.73 24.95
C THR A 276 -38.72 -11.99 25.48
N THR A 277 -39.47 -12.67 24.62
CA THR A 277 -40.28 -13.87 24.96
C THR A 277 -39.46 -15.10 25.36
N GLY A 278 -38.14 -15.09 25.16
CA GLY A 278 -37.26 -16.25 25.33
C GLY A 278 -37.39 -17.34 24.25
N LYS A 279 -38.21 -17.12 23.22
CA LYS A 279 -38.37 -18.01 22.05
C LYS A 279 -38.26 -17.20 20.77
N ASP A 280 -38.00 -17.85 19.64
CA ASP A 280 -38.05 -17.16 18.35
C ASP A 280 -39.47 -16.74 18.00
N ILE A 281 -39.61 -15.56 17.40
CA ILE A 281 -40.86 -15.08 16.84
C ILE A 281 -40.69 -14.82 15.34
N TYR A 282 -41.78 -14.89 14.61
CA TYR A 282 -41.85 -14.58 13.19
C TYR A 282 -42.79 -13.40 12.99
N ILE A 283 -42.28 -12.33 12.40
CA ILE A 283 -43.02 -11.09 12.15
C ILE A 283 -43.60 -11.13 10.74
N TYR A 284 -44.91 -10.95 10.64
CA TYR A 284 -45.68 -10.92 9.41
C TYR A 284 -46.26 -9.52 9.20
N ALA A 285 -46.07 -8.96 8.01
CA ALA A 285 -46.81 -7.78 7.59
C ALA A 285 -48.23 -8.16 7.16
N GLU A 286 -49.19 -7.28 7.39
CA GLU A 286 -50.59 -7.45 7.00
C GLU A 286 -50.73 -7.85 5.52
N GLY A 287 -51.50 -8.91 5.29
CA GLY A 287 -51.67 -9.52 3.96
C GLY A 287 -50.48 -10.36 3.47
N SER A 288 -49.43 -10.56 4.28
CA SER A 288 -48.29 -11.44 3.97
C SER A 288 -48.43 -12.81 4.65
N SER A 289 -48.07 -13.86 3.92
CA SER A 289 -47.81 -15.21 4.44
C SER A 289 -46.32 -15.48 4.70
N ASN A 290 -45.44 -14.55 4.32
CA ASN A 290 -44.01 -14.65 4.53
C ASN A 290 -43.62 -13.86 5.77
N GLY A 291 -43.15 -14.57 6.79
CA GLY A 291 -42.70 -14.01 8.06
C GLY A 291 -41.18 -13.92 8.13
N SER A 292 -40.68 -12.89 8.80
CA SER A 292 -39.26 -12.73 9.10
C SER A 292 -38.98 -13.15 10.53
N ARG A 293 -37.99 -14.03 10.73
CA ARG A 293 -37.60 -14.50 12.05
C ARG A 293 -36.88 -13.40 12.82
N VAL A 294 -37.28 -13.19 14.07
CA VAL A 294 -36.54 -12.46 15.10
C VAL A 294 -36.22 -13.47 16.19
N SER A 295 -34.93 -13.75 16.38
CA SER A 295 -34.48 -14.76 17.35
C SER A 295 -34.88 -14.40 18.78
N ALA A 296 -34.91 -15.39 19.67
CA ALA A 296 -35.06 -15.17 21.12
C ALA A 296 -34.05 -14.12 21.61
N ASN A 297 -34.51 -13.13 22.38
CA ASN A 297 -33.72 -11.99 22.87
C ASN A 297 -33.08 -11.14 21.74
N GLY A 298 -33.56 -11.29 20.51
CA GLY A 298 -33.10 -10.58 19.33
C GLY A 298 -33.92 -9.33 19.04
N ARG A 299 -33.48 -8.59 18.01
CA ARG A 299 -34.18 -7.42 17.49
C ARG A 299 -34.27 -7.48 15.97
N GLY A 300 -35.34 -6.92 15.41
CA GLY A 300 -35.50 -6.73 13.97
C GLY A 300 -36.18 -5.40 13.66
N THR A 301 -35.92 -4.87 12.48
CA THR A 301 -36.52 -3.61 12.02
C THR A 301 -37.43 -3.90 10.84
N PHE A 302 -38.66 -3.40 10.92
CA PHE A 302 -39.74 -3.74 9.98
C PHE A 302 -40.48 -2.49 9.55
N SER A 303 -41.01 -2.49 8.32
CA SER A 303 -41.84 -1.38 7.89
C SER A 303 -43.12 -1.29 8.72
N CYS A 304 -43.39 -0.13 9.31
CA CYS A 304 -44.61 0.12 10.08
C CYS A 304 -45.80 0.51 9.18
N LYS A 305 -45.64 0.61 7.85
CA LYS A 305 -46.69 1.06 6.91
C LYS A 305 -47.92 0.13 6.86
N LYS A 306 -47.77 -1.08 7.36
CA LYS A 306 -48.81 -2.12 7.45
C LYS A 306 -48.90 -2.62 8.88
N GLY A 307 -50.03 -3.23 9.25
CA GLY A 307 -50.11 -3.95 10.52
C GLY A 307 -49.02 -5.03 10.59
N LEU A 308 -48.32 -5.11 11.71
CA LEU A 308 -47.33 -6.14 11.99
C LEU A 308 -47.87 -7.10 13.03
N TYR A 309 -47.75 -8.39 12.75
CA TYR A 309 -48.25 -9.47 13.59
C TYR A 309 -47.11 -10.42 13.90
N TYR A 310 -47.08 -11.00 15.09
CA TYR A 310 -46.10 -12.04 15.44
C TYR A 310 -46.76 -13.40 15.64
N SER A 311 -46.00 -14.45 15.37
CA SER A 311 -46.33 -15.84 15.71
C SER A 311 -45.07 -16.58 16.14
N PHE A 312 -45.22 -17.60 16.97
CA PHE A 312 -44.11 -18.51 17.31
C PHE A 312 -43.84 -19.56 16.23
N SER A 313 -44.72 -19.66 15.21
CA SER A 313 -44.58 -20.60 14.09
C SER A 313 -44.20 -19.86 12.82
N GLY A 314 -43.15 -20.33 12.13
CA GLY A 314 -42.72 -19.80 10.84
C GLY A 314 -43.65 -20.12 9.67
N ASN A 315 -44.59 -21.05 9.86
CA ASN A 315 -45.61 -21.44 8.86
C ASN A 315 -46.98 -20.78 9.13
N SER A 316 -46.98 -19.62 9.78
CA SER A 316 -48.19 -18.85 10.06
C SER A 316 -48.46 -17.77 8.99
N SER A 317 -49.40 -16.86 9.27
CA SER A 317 -49.72 -15.70 8.45
C SER A 317 -50.12 -14.53 9.34
N ALA A 318 -50.13 -13.32 8.79
CA ALA A 318 -50.61 -12.15 9.52
C ALA A 318 -52.03 -12.33 10.11
N SER A 319 -52.92 -13.03 9.40
CA SER A 319 -54.30 -13.28 9.85
C SER A 319 -54.42 -14.19 11.07
N ASN A 320 -53.39 -14.99 11.36
CA ASN A 320 -53.35 -15.94 12.48
C ASN A 320 -52.34 -15.53 13.58
N GLY A 321 -51.70 -14.37 13.41
CA GLY A 321 -50.71 -13.83 14.34
C GLY A 321 -51.34 -12.88 15.37
N THR A 322 -50.58 -12.58 16.42
CA THR A 322 -50.95 -11.55 17.41
C THR A 322 -50.44 -10.20 16.94
N LEU A 323 -51.28 -9.17 16.96
CA LEU A 323 -50.91 -7.82 16.54
C LEU A 323 -49.78 -7.27 17.42
N VAL A 324 -48.67 -6.88 16.80
CA VAL A 324 -47.54 -6.17 17.44
C VAL A 324 -47.73 -4.67 17.33
N SER A 325 -48.05 -4.18 16.12
CA SER A 325 -48.30 -2.77 15.85
C SER A 325 -49.26 -2.63 14.68
N SER A 326 -50.23 -1.71 14.79
CA SER A 326 -51.11 -1.38 13.67
C SER A 326 -50.36 -0.60 12.57
N ALA A 327 -50.96 -0.55 11.38
CA ALA A 327 -50.42 0.25 10.28
C ALA A 327 -50.23 1.73 10.68
N ASN A 328 -49.07 2.28 10.35
CA ASN A 328 -48.61 3.62 10.67
C ASN A 328 -48.57 3.96 12.18
N GLN A 329 -48.61 2.95 13.05
CA GLN A 329 -48.44 3.10 14.50
C GLN A 329 -47.03 2.68 14.91
N SER A 330 -46.52 3.31 15.96
CA SER A 330 -45.21 2.99 16.58
C SER A 330 -44.01 3.12 15.65
N CYS A 331 -44.15 3.81 14.50
CA CYS A 331 -43.04 4.12 13.61
C CYS A 331 -41.99 4.99 14.33
N GLY A 332 -40.71 4.76 14.06
CA GLY A 332 -39.59 5.41 14.75
C GLY A 332 -39.40 4.97 16.21
N THR A 333 -40.24 4.06 16.71
CA THR A 333 -40.16 3.57 18.10
C THR A 333 -39.72 2.11 18.16
N THR A 334 -39.50 1.63 19.39
CA THR A 334 -39.21 0.23 19.67
C THR A 334 -40.40 -0.38 20.40
N VAL A 335 -40.89 -1.51 19.90
CA VAL A 335 -41.96 -2.31 20.53
C VAL A 335 -41.36 -3.59 21.07
N ASN A 336 -41.70 -3.93 22.32
CA ASN A 336 -41.26 -5.18 22.93
C ASN A 336 -42.38 -6.23 22.79
N VAL A 337 -42.03 -7.42 22.33
CA VAL A 337 -42.87 -8.62 22.39
C VAL A 337 -42.37 -9.45 23.58
N ASN A 338 -43.25 -9.74 24.53
CA ASN A 338 -42.94 -10.35 25.82
C ASN A 338 -43.57 -11.73 25.96
#